data_AF-A0A1C3H4J9-F1
#
_entry.id   AF-A0A1C3H4J9-F1
#
_cell.length_a   1.000
_cell.length_b   1.000
_cell.length_c   1.000
_cell.angle_alpha   90.00
_cell.angle_beta   90.00
_cell.angle_gamma   90.00
#
_symmetry.space_group_name_H-M   'P 1'
#
loop_
_entity.id
_entity.type
_entity.pdbx_description
1 polymer ?
#
loop_
_entity_poly.entity_id
_entity_poly.type
_entity_poly.pdbx_seq_one_letter_code
_entity_poly.pdbx_strand_id
1 'polypeptide(L)'
;MKIWGLFTALALLPAAYALDAQDVGEYVILDTQERPTPMQMRFYLKGEQWLMDGRRAPEAWAPVCQGTGDCRLVMATAADIDVWKAVLPEQWQPLRFSCVKNIAMAFCHVEDREKPSRRAYWMFALINGVPQPMMVNRLK
;
A
#
# COMPACT_ATOMS: atom_id res chain seq x y z
N MET A 1 -40.81 -36.65 8.44
CA MET A 1 -39.56 -35.97 8.82
C MET A 1 -39.11 -35.11 7.64
N LYS A 2 -39.02 -33.79 7.80
CA LYS A 2 -38.71 -32.84 6.73
C LYS A 2 -37.45 -32.09 7.15
N ILE A 3 -36.31 -32.48 6.59
CA ILE A 3 -35.01 -31.89 6.91
C ILE A 3 -34.89 -30.61 6.08
N TRP A 4 -34.97 -29.45 6.75
CA TRP A 4 -34.63 -28.17 6.14
C TRP A 4 -33.11 -28.05 6.15
N GLY A 5 -32.49 -28.16 4.97
CA GLY A 5 -31.08 -27.86 4.78
C GLY A 5 -30.87 -26.35 4.82
N LEU A 6 -30.25 -25.84 5.89
CA LEU A 6 -29.71 -24.48 5.93
C LEU A 6 -28.44 -24.44 5.08
N PHE A 7 -28.52 -23.82 3.90
CA PHE A 7 -27.34 -23.36 3.16
C PHE A 7 -26.74 -22.16 3.91
N THR A 8 -25.59 -22.38 4.56
CA THR A 8 -24.78 -21.28 5.11
C THR A 8 -24.04 -20.63 3.94
N ALA A 9 -24.54 -19.50 3.46
CA ALA A 9 -23.80 -18.67 2.52
C ALA A 9 -22.59 -18.07 3.25
N LEU A 10 -21.40 -18.58 2.97
CA LEU A 10 -20.14 -18.02 3.45
C LEU A 10 -19.94 -16.68 2.73
N ALA A 11 -20.34 -15.57 3.36
CA ALA A 11 -20.07 -14.25 2.86
C ALA A 11 -18.55 -14.01 2.89
N LEU A 12 -17.91 -14.02 1.73
CA LEU A 12 -16.54 -13.51 1.55
C LEU A 12 -16.59 -12.00 1.81
N LEU A 13 -16.37 -11.60 3.06
CA LEU A 13 -16.17 -10.20 3.40
C LEU A 13 -14.87 -9.75 2.71
N PRO A 14 -14.90 -8.77 1.79
CA PRO A 14 -13.68 -8.25 1.21
C PRO A 14 -12.82 -7.68 2.34
N ALA A 15 -11.55 -8.08 2.39
CA ALA A 15 -10.59 -7.56 3.35
C ALA A 15 -10.59 -6.03 3.23
N ALA A 16 -11.14 -5.34 4.22
CA ALA A 16 -11.50 -3.94 4.10
C ALA A 16 -10.30 -2.98 3.92
N TYR A 17 -9.07 -3.48 3.93
CA TYR A 17 -7.84 -2.67 3.83
C TYR A 17 -6.74 -3.36 3.01
N ALA A 18 -7.10 -4.26 2.08
CA ALA A 18 -6.12 -4.98 1.28
C ALA A 18 -5.77 -4.21 -0.01
N LEU A 19 -4.46 -4.15 -0.32
CA LEU A 19 -4.01 -3.86 -1.69
C LEU A 19 -4.39 -5.03 -2.60
N ASP A 20 -4.62 -4.74 -3.87
CA ASP A 20 -5.00 -5.76 -4.86
C ASP A 20 -4.17 -5.67 -6.15
N ALA A 21 -4.47 -6.54 -7.12
CA ALA A 21 -3.73 -6.62 -8.38
C ALA A 21 -3.72 -5.30 -9.19
N GLN A 22 -4.64 -4.38 -8.95
CA GLN A 22 -4.67 -3.05 -9.57
C GLN A 22 -3.59 -2.12 -9.03
N ASP A 23 -3.03 -2.44 -7.87
CA ASP A 23 -1.92 -1.71 -7.23
C ASP A 23 -0.54 -2.26 -7.66
N VAL A 24 -0.50 -3.25 -8.56
CA VAL A 24 0.73 -3.61 -9.28
C VAL A 24 1.09 -2.46 -10.20
N GLY A 25 2.34 -2.01 -10.17
CA GLY A 25 2.75 -0.88 -11.01
C GLY A 25 4.09 -0.27 -10.65
N GLU A 26 4.47 0.73 -11.43
CA GLU A 26 5.64 1.57 -11.19
C GLU A 26 5.20 2.91 -10.61
N TYR A 27 5.98 3.40 -9.66
CA TYR A 27 5.64 4.55 -8.85
C TYR A 27 6.86 5.45 -8.66
N VAL A 28 6.61 6.75 -8.52
CA VAL A 28 7.64 7.75 -8.26
C VAL A 28 7.38 8.43 -6.92
N ILE A 29 8.43 8.55 -6.11
CA ILE A 29 8.40 9.33 -4.87
C ILE A 29 8.40 10.82 -5.24
N LEU A 30 7.53 11.59 -4.61
CA LEU A 30 7.50 13.04 -4.75
C LEU A 30 8.31 13.72 -3.64
N ASP A 31 8.89 14.87 -3.95
CA ASP A 31 9.50 15.75 -2.94
C ASP A 31 8.42 16.51 -2.14
N THR A 32 8.87 17.34 -1.20
CA THR A 32 7.98 18.15 -0.34
C THR A 32 7.20 19.23 -1.09
N GLN A 33 7.51 19.46 -2.38
CA GLN A 33 6.82 20.38 -3.29
C GLN A 33 5.98 19.61 -4.33
N GLU A 34 5.72 18.32 -4.09
CA GLU A 34 4.95 17.41 -4.95
C GLU A 34 5.57 17.14 -6.32
N ARG A 35 6.88 17.38 -6.48
CA ARG A 35 7.57 17.14 -7.74
C ARG A 35 8.17 15.74 -7.78
N PRO A 36 8.13 15.04 -8.93
CA PRO A 36 8.76 13.73 -9.07
C PRO A 36 10.26 13.78 -8.76
N THR A 37 10.72 12.87 -7.92
CA THR A 37 12.16 12.62 -7.69
C THR A 37 12.69 11.55 -8.65
N PRO A 38 14.01 11.36 -8.74
CA PRO A 38 14.58 10.20 -9.44
C PRO A 38 14.26 8.84 -8.78
N MET A 39 13.78 8.83 -7.53
CA MET A 39 13.51 7.60 -6.80
C MET A 39 12.20 6.98 -7.26
N GLN A 40 12.29 5.76 -7.76
CA GLN A 40 11.15 5.00 -8.24
C GLN A 40 11.11 3.62 -7.61
N MET A 41 9.89 3.10 -7.48
CA MET A 41 9.63 1.77 -6.95
C MET A 41 8.66 1.03 -7.87
N ARG A 42 8.76 -0.29 -7.90
CA ARG A 42 7.85 -1.15 -8.65
C ARG A 42 7.33 -2.24 -7.74
N PHE A 43 6.02 -2.32 -7.60
CA PHE A 43 5.34 -3.38 -6.87
C PHE A 43 4.74 -4.40 -7.84
N TYR A 44 4.90 -5.67 -7.52
CA TYR A 44 4.38 -6.79 -8.32
C TYR A 44 4.12 -8.01 -7.45
N LEU A 45 3.30 -8.93 -7.97
CA LEU A 45 2.89 -10.14 -7.26
C LEU A 45 3.65 -11.36 -7.77
N LYS A 46 4.04 -12.25 -6.85
CA LYS A 46 4.43 -13.64 -7.13
C LYS A 46 3.49 -14.57 -6.36
N GLY A 47 2.46 -15.05 -7.04
CA GLY A 47 1.29 -15.62 -6.35
C GLY A 47 0.56 -14.50 -5.59
N GLU A 48 0.31 -14.70 -4.31
CA GLU A 48 -0.28 -13.68 -3.42
C GLU A 48 0.76 -12.80 -2.72
N GLN A 49 2.06 -13.11 -2.88
CA GLN A 49 3.12 -12.38 -2.21
C GLN A 49 3.49 -11.12 -2.99
N TRP A 50 3.37 -9.97 -2.32
CA TRP A 50 3.87 -8.69 -2.79
C TRP A 50 5.40 -8.62 -2.75
N LEU A 51 5.97 -8.18 -3.86
CA LEU A 51 7.39 -7.94 -4.09
C LEU A 51 7.62 -6.48 -4.46
N MET A 52 8.85 -6.00 -4.23
CA MET A 52 9.25 -4.63 -4.52
C MET A 52 10.63 -4.60 -5.15
N ASP A 53 10.73 -3.87 -6.26
CA ASP A 53 11.99 -3.39 -6.81
C ASP A 53 12.10 -1.87 -6.63
N GLY A 54 13.33 -1.36 -6.68
CA GLY A 54 13.63 0.06 -6.61
C GLY A 54 14.68 0.47 -7.62
N ARG A 55 14.73 1.76 -7.94
CA ARG A 55 15.82 2.38 -8.70
C ARG A 55 15.94 3.86 -8.40
N ARG A 56 17.11 4.40 -8.72
CA ARG A 56 17.30 5.83 -9.00
C ARG A 56 17.34 6.02 -10.51
N ALA A 57 16.26 6.49 -11.12
CA ALA A 57 16.19 6.63 -12.57
C ALA A 57 17.34 7.52 -13.10
N PRO A 58 17.98 7.16 -14.23
CA PRO A 58 17.61 6.09 -15.16
C PRO A 58 18.29 4.73 -14.90
N GLU A 59 18.83 4.48 -13.71
CA GLU A 59 19.47 3.20 -13.39
C GLU A 59 18.53 2.00 -13.57
N ALA A 60 19.13 0.80 -13.71
CA ALA A 60 18.37 -0.43 -13.80
C ALA A 60 17.59 -0.71 -12.51
N TRP A 61 16.45 -1.39 -12.64
CA TRP A 61 15.70 -1.90 -11.51
C TRP A 61 16.53 -2.91 -10.71
N ALA A 62 16.52 -2.76 -9.39
CA ALA A 62 17.17 -3.69 -8.48
C ALA A 62 16.14 -4.24 -7.47
N PRO A 63 16.28 -5.51 -7.05
CA PRO A 63 15.40 -6.11 -6.05
C PRO A 63 15.55 -5.41 -4.70
N VAL A 64 14.41 -5.06 -4.08
CA VAL A 64 14.35 -4.50 -2.72
C VAL A 64 13.76 -5.54 -1.76
N CYS A 65 12.50 -5.92 -1.96
CA CYS A 65 11.83 -6.93 -1.13
C CYS A 65 11.38 -8.12 -1.97
N GLN A 66 11.93 -9.30 -1.68
CA GLN A 66 11.73 -10.53 -2.46
C GLN A 66 10.85 -11.57 -1.73
N GLY A 67 9.99 -11.11 -0.81
CA GLY A 67 8.94 -11.92 -0.19
C GLY A 67 9.36 -12.79 1.00
N THR A 68 10.58 -12.61 1.49
CA THR A 68 11.16 -13.38 2.61
C THR A 68 11.87 -12.46 3.61
N GLY A 69 12.11 -12.98 4.82
CA GLY A 69 12.82 -12.27 5.89
C GLY A 69 12.15 -10.97 6.30
N ASP A 70 12.95 -10.05 6.83
CA ASP A 70 12.49 -8.76 7.36
C ASP A 70 11.90 -7.82 6.30
N CYS A 71 12.21 -8.06 5.02
CA CYS A 71 11.64 -7.29 3.90
C CYS A 71 10.30 -7.87 3.41
N ARG A 72 9.83 -9.01 3.93
CA ARG A 72 8.57 -9.62 3.47
C ARG A 72 7.41 -8.64 3.68
N LEU A 73 6.77 -8.27 2.59
CA LEU A 73 5.60 -7.40 2.60
C LEU A 73 4.36 -8.19 3.03
N VAL A 74 3.65 -7.68 4.02
CA VAL A 74 2.39 -8.24 4.55
C VAL A 74 1.31 -7.16 4.55
N MET A 75 0.04 -7.56 4.58
CA MET A 75 -1.07 -6.61 4.74
C MET A 75 -0.95 -5.87 6.07
N ALA A 76 -1.17 -4.55 6.05
CA ALA A 76 -1.23 -3.75 7.26
C ALA A 76 -2.53 -4.01 8.04
N THR A 77 -2.46 -3.89 9.36
CA THR A 77 -3.65 -3.90 10.21
C THR A 77 -4.28 -2.50 10.27
N ALA A 78 -5.52 -2.41 10.76
CA ALA A 78 -6.15 -1.11 11.00
C ALA A 78 -5.35 -0.23 11.98
N ALA A 79 -4.79 -0.84 13.04
CA ALA A 79 -3.96 -0.13 14.02
C ALA A 79 -2.68 0.45 13.41
N ASP A 80 -2.04 -0.28 12.48
CA ASP A 80 -0.90 0.24 11.73
C ASP A 80 -1.29 1.48 10.92
N ILE A 81 -2.40 1.36 10.20
CA ILE A 81 -2.92 2.42 9.33
C ILE A 81 -3.28 3.66 10.15
N ASP A 82 -3.88 3.51 11.32
CA ASP A 82 -4.23 4.63 12.21
C ASP A 82 -2.99 5.41 12.66
N VAL A 83 -1.90 4.71 13.00
CA VAL A 83 -0.61 5.34 13.37
C VAL A 83 -0.05 6.16 12.20
N TRP A 84 -0.12 5.65 10.99
CA TRP A 84 0.39 6.36 9.81
C TRP A 84 -0.49 7.54 9.40
N LYS A 85 -1.81 7.41 9.53
CA LYS A 85 -2.74 8.50 9.24
C LYS A 85 -2.56 9.67 10.21
N ALA A 86 -2.21 9.40 11.46
CA ALA A 86 -1.99 10.44 12.47
C ALA A 86 -0.87 11.44 12.12
N VAL A 87 0.06 11.09 11.23
CA VAL A 87 1.14 12.00 10.77
C VAL A 87 0.85 12.68 9.43
N LEU A 88 -0.30 12.41 8.81
CA LEU A 88 -0.73 13.06 7.57
C LEU A 88 -1.49 14.37 7.83
N PRO A 89 -1.55 15.28 6.85
CA PRO A 89 -2.47 16.41 6.90
C PRO A 89 -3.92 15.96 7.11
N GLU A 90 -4.70 16.74 7.87
CA GLU A 90 -6.05 16.37 8.36
C GLU A 90 -6.99 15.88 7.25
N GLN A 91 -6.91 16.45 6.04
CA GLN A 91 -7.75 16.07 4.92
C GLN A 91 -7.55 14.62 4.44
N TRP A 92 -6.42 14.00 4.73
CA TRP A 92 -6.13 12.61 4.38
C TRP A 92 -6.56 11.62 5.46
N GLN A 93 -6.64 12.07 6.72
CA GLN A 93 -6.96 11.23 7.88
C GLN A 93 -8.35 10.58 7.86
N PRO A 94 -9.42 11.12 7.25
CA PRO A 94 -10.69 10.40 7.17
C PRO A 94 -10.73 9.35 6.04
N LEU A 95 -9.78 9.39 5.10
CA LEU A 95 -9.82 8.52 3.91
C LEU A 95 -9.46 7.08 4.24
N ARG A 96 -9.84 6.17 3.34
CA ARG A 96 -9.59 4.73 3.48
C ARG A 96 -8.25 4.38 2.83
N PHE A 97 -7.45 3.62 3.56
CA PHE A 97 -6.10 3.23 3.15
C PHE A 97 -6.04 1.71 3.06
N SER A 98 -5.57 1.18 1.93
CA SER A 98 -5.22 -0.22 1.75
C SER A 98 -3.71 -0.32 1.63
N CYS A 99 -3.04 -1.09 2.49
CA CYS A 99 -1.59 -1.03 2.60
C CYS A 99 -0.89 -2.38 2.72
N VAL A 100 0.34 -2.45 2.21
CA VAL A 100 1.36 -3.43 2.59
C VAL A 100 2.42 -2.77 3.46
N LYS A 101 3.04 -3.55 4.35
CA LYS A 101 4.18 -3.11 5.16
C LYS A 101 5.22 -4.20 5.37
N ASN A 102 6.39 -3.77 5.81
CA ASN A 102 7.38 -4.59 6.50
C ASN A 102 7.92 -3.79 7.70
N ILE A 103 9.11 -4.14 8.22
CA ILE A 103 9.70 -3.43 9.36
C ILE A 103 10.19 -2.01 9.03
N ALA A 104 10.44 -1.70 7.76
CA ALA A 104 11.12 -0.49 7.32
C ALA A 104 10.21 0.47 6.54
N MET A 105 9.11 -0.03 5.95
CA MET A 105 8.20 0.79 5.16
C MET A 105 6.76 0.30 5.16
N ALA A 106 5.87 1.19 4.73
CA ALA A 106 4.53 0.86 4.28
C ALA A 106 4.20 1.56 2.96
N PHE A 107 3.49 0.88 2.07
CA PHE A 107 2.94 1.46 0.84
C PHE A 107 1.43 1.31 0.85
N CYS A 108 0.73 2.40 0.52
CA CYS A 108 -0.71 2.51 0.66
C CYS A 108 -1.35 3.08 -0.60
N HIS A 109 -2.43 2.46 -1.05
CA HIS A 109 -3.44 3.07 -1.91
C HIS A 109 -4.49 3.76 -1.03
N VAL A 110 -4.91 4.95 -1.44
CA VAL A 110 -5.94 5.75 -0.77
C VAL A 110 -7.17 5.89 -1.65
N GLU A 111 -8.31 5.54 -1.08
CA GLU A 111 -9.64 5.71 -1.68
C GLU A 111 -10.34 6.93 -1.07
N ASP A 112 -10.71 7.88 -1.93
CA ASP A 112 -11.65 8.95 -1.59
C ASP A 112 -13.05 8.55 -2.05
N ARG A 113 -13.96 8.29 -1.11
CA ARG A 113 -15.34 7.89 -1.42
C ARG A 113 -16.15 9.00 -2.08
N GLU A 114 -15.82 10.25 -1.79
CA GLU A 114 -16.46 11.42 -2.41
C GLU A 114 -15.89 11.67 -3.81
N LYS A 115 -14.67 11.19 -4.08
CA LYS A 115 -14.00 11.30 -5.39
C LYS A 115 -13.40 9.95 -5.81
N PRO A 116 -14.22 8.94 -6.16
CA PRO A 116 -13.73 7.57 -6.42
C PRO A 116 -12.75 7.46 -7.59
N SER A 117 -12.75 8.43 -8.50
CA SER A 117 -11.79 8.53 -9.61
C SER A 117 -10.41 9.03 -9.18
N ARG A 118 -10.28 9.62 -7.98
CA ARG A 118 -9.02 10.09 -7.41
C ARG A 118 -8.34 8.95 -6.67
N ARG A 119 -7.41 8.28 -7.34
CA ARG A 119 -6.44 7.40 -6.67
C ARG A 119 -5.25 8.22 -6.20
N ALA A 120 -4.92 8.09 -4.92
CA ALA A 120 -3.69 8.64 -4.36
C ALA A 120 -2.90 7.50 -3.71
N TYR A 121 -1.58 7.69 -3.61
CA TYR A 121 -0.70 6.71 -3.00
C TYR A 121 0.23 7.39 -2.01
N TRP A 122 0.48 6.70 -0.90
CA TRP A 122 1.42 7.13 0.13
C TRP A 122 2.41 6.03 0.41
N MET A 123 3.65 6.45 0.63
CA MET A 123 4.71 5.62 1.19
C MET A 123 5.06 6.18 2.56
N PHE A 124 5.27 5.31 3.53
CA PHE A 124 5.78 5.69 4.85
C PHE A 124 7.11 5.00 5.06
N ALA A 125 8.19 5.76 5.27
CA ALA A 125 9.41 5.20 5.82
C ALA A 125 9.27 5.07 7.34
N LEU A 126 9.58 3.92 7.90
CA LEU A 126 9.44 3.64 9.34
C LEU A 126 10.79 3.80 10.03
N ILE A 127 11.21 5.04 10.23
CA ILE A 127 12.51 5.35 10.84
C ILE A 127 12.38 5.18 12.35
N ASN A 128 13.02 4.14 12.90
CA ASN A 128 12.88 3.75 14.31
C ASN A 128 11.41 3.58 14.74
N GLY A 129 10.56 3.07 13.84
CA GLY A 129 9.12 2.92 14.07
C GLY A 129 8.30 4.20 13.94
N VAL A 130 8.93 5.36 13.70
CA VAL A 130 8.24 6.62 13.46
C VAL A 130 7.94 6.76 11.95
N PRO A 131 6.66 6.87 11.54
CA PRO A 131 6.31 6.99 10.13
C PRO A 131 6.69 8.37 9.59
N GLN A 132 7.41 8.36 8.46
CA GLN A 132 7.75 9.54 7.67
C GLN A 132 6.97 9.48 6.34
N PRO A 133 5.95 10.33 6.17
CA PRO A 133 5.06 10.24 5.01
C PRO A 133 5.73 10.83 3.76
N MET A 134 5.58 10.11 2.65
CA MET A 134 6.06 10.50 1.31
C MET A 134 4.93 10.29 0.31
N MET A 135 4.62 11.33 -0.46
CA MET A 135 3.64 11.21 -1.54
C MET A 135 4.21 10.42 -2.70
N VAL A 136 3.33 9.67 -3.36
CA VAL A 136 3.70 8.80 -4.46
C VAL A 136 2.71 8.96 -5.59
N ASN A 137 3.23 9.07 -6.82
CA ASN A 137 2.42 9.01 -8.03
C ASN A 137 2.71 7.72 -8.79
N ARG A 138 1.65 7.13 -9.37
CA ARG A 138 1.78 6.02 -10.32
C ARG A 138 2.30 6.56 -11.64
N LEU A 139 3.28 5.88 -12.24
CA LEU A 139 3.89 6.27 -13.51
C LEU A 139 3.17 5.66 -14.72
N LYS A 140 2.70 4.41 -14.60
CA LYS A 140 2.05 3.63 -15.65
C LYS A 140 1.06 2.65 -15.04
#